data_AF-A0A077WWR1-F1
#
_entry.id   AF-A0A077WWR1-F1
#
_cell.length_a   1.000
_cell.length_b   1.000
_cell.length_c   1.000
_cell.angle_alpha   90.00
_cell.angle_beta   90.00
_cell.angle_gamma   90.00
#
_symmetry.space_group_name_H-M   'P 1'
#
loop_
_entity.id
_entity.type
_entity.pdbx_description
1 polymer ?
#
loop_
_entity_poly.entity_id
_entity_poly.type
_entity_poly.pdbx_seq_one_letter_code
_entity_poly.pdbx_strand_id
1 'polypeptide(L)'
;MVISIKEFVQQTISERRLNRQQKHIGPDHAVWNAFSPQHYTLLKDLIQSPLTFAPDAYPDVLQQVDSATQNDEQPTAYIRTCTADVETMVASIQKYCQMYPADEKWCALVLEHVALLPPSNLISLHYGGMSFSSTPFERSQQDNQSAGGSRMLNWLKANNELAWDVYQLQDLSFDPSFSLVEYGFIEDFIIKAIGDIALNSANGGYYVDYQPSTAICQFWRNISTSVEFAHYLQQAPTSVYTDDALRKHFNDYGKFMQRMAMQGMTAMVAPTEQLIQALIAQAQPKTTINDTTVSVIVGEDIPTRSLKSKVFGYLENDIISSSACFFRETLDFLSSLSGITSIDLLFPPFVDLYAMHSKQPLLPSILFLSRYMTIVQPVVIVSMSKIVFTHFHLDTFCTTWLNTASTTAFLQHYRSPNVYGDLPDIAKMEPAPCTAFFKASTTHLTDVAIVAYGPGDTDYALLFPIRNPGSLKYDSATQALKAEEITLSICAMNVLDSLVRRRLANGEERPTDKQQLTVGSSLYSWNLMM
;
A
#
# COMPACT_ATOMS: atom_id res chain seq x y z
N MET A 1 39.27 14.56 -19.01
CA MET A 1 38.54 15.12 -17.85
C MET A 1 38.35 13.97 -16.88
N VAL A 2 38.84 14.08 -15.63
CA VAL A 2 38.72 12.99 -14.65
C VAL A 2 37.34 13.11 -14.00
N ILE A 3 36.48 12.11 -14.21
CA ILE A 3 35.15 12.05 -13.61
C ILE A 3 35.32 11.75 -12.10
N SER A 4 34.62 12.47 -11.22
CA SER A 4 34.66 12.21 -9.78
C SER A 4 34.01 10.84 -9.44
N ILE A 5 34.36 10.25 -8.30
CA ILE A 5 33.77 8.96 -7.88
C ILE A 5 32.23 9.07 -7.78
N LYS A 6 31.72 10.18 -7.22
CA LYS A 6 30.29 10.44 -7.11
C LYS A 6 29.63 10.48 -8.50
N GLU A 7 30.19 11.23 -9.44
CA GLU A 7 29.66 11.31 -10.81
C GLU A 7 29.69 9.94 -11.52
N PHE A 8 30.75 9.15 -11.34
CA PHE A 8 30.83 7.78 -11.90
C PHE A 8 29.69 6.88 -11.38
N VAL A 9 29.46 6.89 -10.07
CA VAL A 9 28.39 6.09 -9.43
C VAL A 9 27.02 6.59 -9.90
N GLN A 10 26.79 7.92 -9.88
CA GLN A 10 25.54 8.54 -10.33
C GLN A 10 25.24 8.21 -11.78
N GLN A 11 26.22 8.32 -12.66
CA GLN A 11 26.08 8.00 -14.08
C GLN A 11 25.74 6.51 -14.26
N THR A 12 26.50 5.61 -13.64
CA THR A 12 26.30 4.16 -13.79
C THR A 12 24.92 3.72 -13.30
N ILE A 13 24.49 4.19 -12.13
CA ILE A 13 23.15 3.87 -11.59
C ILE A 13 22.07 4.46 -12.50
N SER A 14 22.24 5.71 -12.97
CA SER A 14 21.28 6.35 -13.88
C SER A 14 21.13 5.61 -15.21
N GLU A 15 22.24 5.13 -15.79
CA GLU A 15 22.24 4.31 -17.01
C GLU A 15 21.55 2.95 -16.78
N ARG A 16 21.88 2.27 -15.67
CA ARG A 16 21.22 1.02 -15.27
C ARG A 16 19.72 1.21 -15.05
N ARG A 17 19.28 2.41 -14.61
CA ARG A 17 17.87 2.77 -14.48
C ARG A 17 17.19 3.06 -15.82
N LEU A 18 17.86 3.81 -16.70
CA LEU A 18 17.36 4.15 -18.03
C LEU A 18 17.12 2.90 -18.89
N ASN A 19 18.05 1.94 -18.86
CA ASN A 19 17.96 0.68 -19.62
C ASN A 19 16.73 -0.16 -19.23
N ARG A 20 16.13 0.10 -18.06
CA ARG A 20 14.95 -0.61 -17.56
C ARG A 20 13.69 0.25 -17.56
N GLN A 21 13.69 1.40 -18.25
CA GLN A 21 12.57 2.36 -18.32
C GLN A 21 12.05 2.80 -16.94
N GLN A 22 12.95 2.86 -15.95
CA GLN A 22 12.61 3.23 -14.58
C GLN A 22 12.57 4.75 -14.41
N LYS A 23 11.84 5.23 -13.39
CA LYS A 23 11.76 6.65 -13.02
C LYS A 23 13.16 7.31 -12.97
N HIS A 24 13.32 8.42 -13.68
CA HIS A 24 14.59 9.16 -13.68
C HIS A 24 14.82 9.84 -12.33
N ILE A 25 16.07 9.82 -11.85
CA ILE A 25 16.52 10.57 -10.69
C ILE A 25 17.64 11.49 -11.13
N GLY A 26 17.37 12.80 -11.06
CA GLY A 26 18.35 13.81 -11.46
C GLY A 26 19.58 13.81 -10.55
N PRO A 27 20.72 14.33 -11.02
CA PRO A 27 21.96 14.41 -10.24
C PRO A 27 21.84 15.27 -8.97
N ASP A 28 20.88 16.20 -8.96
CA ASP A 28 20.62 17.13 -7.85
C ASP A 28 19.61 16.59 -6.82
N HIS A 29 19.10 15.38 -7.00
CA HIS A 29 18.14 14.80 -6.06
C HIS A 29 18.77 14.60 -4.67
N ALA A 30 18.06 15.00 -3.60
CA ALA A 30 18.59 15.01 -2.24
C ALA A 30 19.06 13.63 -1.75
N VAL A 31 18.47 12.54 -2.25
CA VAL A 31 18.87 11.15 -1.95
C VAL A 31 20.35 10.85 -2.23
N TRP A 32 20.98 11.53 -3.20
CA TRP A 32 22.41 11.40 -3.45
C TRP A 32 23.27 11.94 -2.30
N ASN A 33 22.73 12.80 -1.45
CA ASN A 33 23.46 13.35 -0.31
C ASN A 33 23.40 12.44 0.93
N ALA A 34 22.63 11.34 0.87
CA ALA A 34 22.61 10.33 1.93
C ALA A 34 23.95 9.59 2.05
N PHE A 35 24.72 9.55 0.97
CA PHE A 35 25.99 8.84 0.87
C PHE A 35 27.17 9.78 1.06
N SER A 36 28.05 9.44 2.01
CA SER A 36 29.35 10.12 2.20
C SER A 36 30.35 9.78 1.08
N PRO A 37 31.49 10.49 0.96
CA PRO A 37 32.54 10.15 0.00
C PRO A 37 33.05 8.69 0.12
N GLN A 38 33.11 8.15 1.34
CA GLN A 38 33.51 6.77 1.61
C GLN A 38 32.46 5.78 1.10
N HIS A 39 31.17 6.09 1.28
CA HIS A 39 30.10 5.30 0.68
C HIS A 39 30.19 5.26 -0.85
N TYR A 40 30.48 6.39 -1.49
CA TYR A 40 30.68 6.43 -2.94
C TYR A 40 31.88 5.59 -3.40
N THR A 41 32.92 5.49 -2.58
CA THR A 41 34.07 4.61 -2.85
C THR A 41 33.65 3.14 -2.79
N LEU A 42 32.92 2.76 -1.73
CA LEU A 42 32.34 1.42 -1.60
C LEU A 42 31.43 1.07 -2.79
N LEU A 43 30.50 1.95 -3.16
CA LEU A 43 29.57 1.72 -4.27
C LEU A 43 30.30 1.60 -5.60
N LYS A 44 31.36 2.37 -5.83
CA LYS A 44 32.20 2.26 -7.02
C LYS A 44 32.88 0.89 -7.10
N ASP A 45 33.46 0.41 -6.01
CA ASP A 45 34.12 -0.90 -6.00
C ASP A 45 33.12 -2.05 -6.17
N LEU A 46 31.93 -1.91 -5.57
CA LEU A 46 30.82 -2.83 -5.79
C LEU A 46 30.36 -2.84 -7.27
N ILE A 47 30.33 -1.68 -7.95
CA ILE A 47 30.04 -1.57 -9.38
C ILE A 47 31.10 -2.24 -10.24
N GLN A 48 32.38 -2.01 -9.93
CA GLN A 48 33.50 -2.44 -10.76
C GLN A 48 33.86 -3.91 -10.57
N SER A 49 33.58 -4.46 -9.40
CA SER A 49 34.05 -5.81 -9.02
C SER A 49 33.06 -6.52 -8.08
N PRO A 50 31.79 -6.69 -8.47
CA PRO A 50 30.76 -7.20 -7.57
C PRO A 50 30.99 -8.66 -7.14
N LEU A 51 31.68 -9.51 -7.91
CA LEU A 51 31.97 -10.90 -7.49
C LEU A 51 33.18 -11.03 -6.57
N THR A 52 34.05 -10.03 -6.51
CA THR A 52 35.28 -10.05 -5.69
C THR A 52 35.27 -8.94 -4.65
N PHE A 53 34.11 -8.31 -4.44
CA PHE A 53 33.92 -7.26 -3.46
C PHE A 53 34.03 -7.86 -2.06
N ALA A 54 34.94 -7.31 -1.26
CA ALA A 54 35.19 -7.74 0.11
C ALA A 54 34.68 -6.67 1.08
N PRO A 55 33.54 -6.91 1.78
CA PRO A 55 32.98 -5.96 2.74
C PRO A 55 33.97 -5.50 3.82
N ASP A 56 34.85 -6.41 4.27
CA ASP A 56 35.82 -6.15 5.34
C ASP A 56 36.89 -5.10 4.97
N ALA A 57 37.02 -4.76 3.68
CA ALA A 57 37.89 -3.66 3.23
C ALA A 57 37.32 -2.27 3.57
N TYR A 58 36.07 -2.21 4.07
CA TYR A 58 35.32 -0.99 4.33
C TYR A 58 34.83 -0.85 5.78
N PRO A 59 35.68 -1.07 6.81
CA PRO A 59 35.24 -1.11 8.20
C PRO A 59 34.67 0.23 8.71
N ASP A 60 35.02 1.34 8.07
CA ASP A 60 34.54 2.68 8.44
C ASP A 60 33.10 2.95 7.98
N VAL A 61 32.58 2.19 7.01
CA VAL A 61 31.22 2.38 6.47
C VAL A 61 30.38 1.11 6.45
N LEU A 62 30.98 -0.05 6.73
CA LEU A 62 30.30 -1.33 6.90
C LEU A 62 30.64 -1.93 8.26
N GLN A 63 29.59 -2.25 9.02
CA GLN A 63 29.69 -3.01 10.25
C GLN A 63 29.04 -4.37 10.07
N GLN A 64 29.78 -5.45 10.33
CA GLN A 64 29.16 -6.77 10.41
C GLN A 64 28.23 -6.82 11.64
N VAL A 65 26.99 -7.25 11.44
CA VAL A 65 25.96 -7.30 12.49
C VAL A 65 25.55 -8.74 12.82
N ASP A 66 25.20 -8.94 14.07
CA ASP A 66 24.89 -10.24 14.66
C ASP A 66 23.65 -10.18 15.58
N SER A 67 23.41 -11.26 16.32
CA SER A 67 22.30 -11.33 17.29
C SER A 67 22.42 -10.38 18.48
N ALA A 68 23.62 -9.85 18.76
CA ALA A 68 23.87 -8.93 19.86
C ALA A 68 23.71 -7.46 19.46
N THR A 69 23.63 -7.19 18.14
CA THR A 69 23.42 -5.85 17.60
C THR A 69 22.06 -5.31 18.06
N GLN A 70 22.06 -4.09 18.60
CA GLN A 70 20.82 -3.44 19.03
C GLN A 70 20.08 -2.83 17.86
N ASN A 71 18.77 -2.78 17.97
CA ASN A 71 17.92 -2.17 16.95
C ASN A 71 18.05 -0.65 17.02
N ASP A 72 18.45 -0.04 15.91
CA ASP A 72 18.37 1.40 15.74
C ASP A 72 16.91 1.84 15.52
N GLU A 73 16.58 3.05 15.98
CA GLU A 73 15.30 3.67 15.67
C GLU A 73 15.23 4.19 14.23
N GLN A 74 16.37 4.29 13.55
CA GLN A 74 16.47 4.77 12.17
C GLN A 74 16.47 3.63 11.13
N PRO A 75 16.04 3.90 9.89
CA PRO A 75 16.18 2.96 8.79
C PRO A 75 17.64 2.57 8.57
N THR A 76 17.93 1.29 8.43
CA THR A 76 19.28 0.77 8.20
C THR A 76 19.36 0.09 6.84
N ALA A 77 20.31 0.51 6.01
CA ALA A 77 20.65 -0.19 4.79
C ALA A 77 21.68 -1.27 5.08
N TYR A 78 21.61 -2.38 4.36
CA TYR A 78 22.50 -3.51 4.56
C TYR A 78 22.84 -4.24 3.26
N ILE A 79 23.98 -4.92 3.27
CA ILE A 79 24.39 -5.88 2.25
C ILE A 79 24.58 -7.22 2.95
N ARG A 80 23.94 -8.26 2.41
CA ARG A 80 24.25 -9.64 2.78
C ARG A 80 25.21 -10.21 1.77
N THR A 81 26.19 -10.94 2.27
CA THR A 81 27.25 -11.51 1.44
C THR A 81 27.39 -12.99 1.75
N CYS A 82 27.38 -13.79 0.69
CA CYS A 82 27.73 -15.20 0.73
C CYS A 82 29.04 -15.37 -0.03
N THR A 83 30.07 -15.81 0.67
CA THR A 83 31.41 -15.99 0.10
C THR A 83 31.77 -17.47 0.06
N ALA A 84 32.25 -17.93 -1.09
CA ALA A 84 32.79 -19.27 -1.27
C ALA A 84 33.89 -19.26 -2.34
N ASP A 85 34.67 -20.32 -2.43
CA ASP A 85 35.55 -20.52 -3.59
C ASP A 85 34.73 -20.71 -4.88
N VAL A 86 35.37 -20.50 -6.04
CA VAL A 86 34.72 -20.58 -7.35
C VAL A 86 34.05 -21.94 -7.60
N GLU A 87 34.68 -23.05 -7.20
CA GLU A 87 34.14 -24.39 -7.43
C GLU A 87 32.85 -24.61 -6.64
N THR A 88 32.88 -24.29 -5.34
CA THR A 88 31.71 -24.35 -4.45
C THR A 88 30.58 -23.46 -4.95
N MET A 89 30.88 -22.22 -5.33
CA MET A 89 29.86 -21.28 -5.79
C MET A 89 29.23 -21.72 -7.12
N VAL A 90 30.01 -22.22 -8.08
CA VAL A 90 29.49 -22.76 -9.34
C VAL A 90 28.54 -23.92 -9.08
N ALA A 91 28.91 -24.85 -8.20
CA ALA A 91 28.05 -25.97 -7.82
C ALA A 91 26.73 -25.48 -7.19
N SER A 92 26.79 -24.48 -6.31
CA SER A 92 25.61 -23.88 -5.68
C SER A 92 24.69 -23.14 -6.67
N ILE A 93 25.25 -22.43 -7.65
CA ILE A 93 24.45 -21.78 -8.72
C ILE A 93 23.77 -22.84 -9.59
N GLN A 94 24.49 -23.90 -9.96
CA GLN A 94 23.93 -24.99 -10.76
C GLN A 94 22.81 -25.73 -10.01
N LYS A 95 23.01 -26.03 -8.72
CA LYS A 95 21.99 -26.61 -7.83
C LYS A 95 20.76 -25.71 -7.76
N TYR A 96 20.95 -24.40 -7.56
CA TYR A 96 19.87 -23.42 -7.56
C TYR A 96 19.09 -23.42 -8.88
N CYS A 97 19.79 -23.35 -10.01
CA CYS A 97 19.18 -23.33 -11.34
C CYS A 97 18.33 -24.57 -11.64
N GLN A 98 18.76 -25.75 -11.16
CA GLN A 98 18.01 -26.99 -11.30
C GLN A 98 16.71 -26.98 -10.49
N MET A 99 16.72 -26.40 -9.29
CA MET A 99 15.54 -26.30 -8.42
C MET A 99 14.58 -25.18 -8.87
N TYR A 100 15.10 -24.11 -9.46
CA TYR A 100 14.35 -22.92 -9.85
C TYR A 100 14.61 -22.51 -11.31
N PRO A 101 14.06 -23.25 -12.29
CA PRO A 101 14.31 -23.01 -13.72
C PRO A 101 13.89 -21.62 -14.22
N ALA A 102 12.97 -20.95 -13.51
CA ALA A 102 12.54 -19.59 -13.84
C ALA A 102 13.68 -18.55 -13.79
N ASP A 103 14.75 -18.82 -13.04
CA ASP A 103 15.93 -17.96 -12.91
C ASP A 103 17.10 -18.39 -13.83
N GLU A 104 16.88 -19.27 -14.83
CA GLU A 104 17.93 -19.79 -15.72
C GLU A 104 18.78 -18.67 -16.35
N LYS A 105 18.15 -17.60 -16.84
CA LYS A 105 18.85 -16.45 -17.45
C LYS A 105 19.77 -15.74 -16.46
N TRP A 106 19.33 -15.60 -15.21
CA TRP A 106 20.15 -15.00 -14.15
C TRP A 106 21.32 -15.94 -13.81
N CYS A 107 21.07 -17.24 -13.68
CA CYS A 107 22.12 -18.23 -13.39
C CYS A 107 23.19 -18.24 -14.50
N ALA A 108 22.78 -18.24 -15.77
CA ALA A 108 23.69 -18.19 -16.91
C ALA A 108 24.56 -16.93 -16.86
N LEU A 109 23.96 -15.76 -16.62
CA LEU A 109 24.68 -14.49 -16.51
C LEU A 109 25.73 -14.53 -15.39
N VAL A 110 25.36 -15.03 -14.20
CA VAL A 110 26.31 -15.11 -13.07
C VAL A 110 27.45 -16.08 -13.40
N LEU A 111 27.14 -17.26 -13.97
CA LEU A 111 28.15 -18.24 -14.36
C LEU A 111 29.13 -17.71 -15.43
N GLU A 112 28.64 -16.91 -16.38
CA GLU A 112 29.50 -16.23 -17.37
C GLU A 112 30.52 -15.31 -16.69
N HIS A 113 30.13 -14.56 -15.67
CA HIS A 113 31.03 -13.69 -14.93
C HIS A 113 32.00 -14.48 -14.04
N VAL A 114 31.53 -15.55 -13.40
CA VAL A 114 32.37 -16.42 -12.56
C VAL A 114 33.43 -17.14 -13.40
N ALA A 115 33.12 -17.54 -14.63
CA ALA A 115 34.06 -18.22 -15.52
C ALA A 115 35.31 -17.38 -15.90
N LEU A 116 35.26 -16.06 -15.70
CA LEU A 116 36.38 -15.15 -15.92
C LEU A 116 37.38 -15.12 -14.74
N LEU A 117 37.05 -15.77 -13.63
CA LEU A 117 37.82 -15.73 -12.39
C LEU A 117 38.64 -17.02 -12.19
N PRO A 118 39.87 -16.93 -11.62
CA PRO A 118 40.67 -18.11 -11.27
C PRO A 118 39.95 -19.03 -10.26
N PRO A 119 40.04 -20.37 -10.39
CA PRO A 119 39.35 -21.32 -9.51
C PRO A 119 39.69 -21.18 -8.02
N SER A 120 40.88 -20.68 -7.70
CA SER A 120 41.34 -20.48 -6.31
C SER A 120 40.81 -19.20 -5.67
N ASN A 121 40.08 -18.35 -6.40
CA ASN A 121 39.57 -17.10 -5.86
C ASN A 121 38.35 -17.35 -4.99
N LEU A 122 38.26 -16.57 -3.91
CA LEU A 122 36.99 -16.39 -3.20
C LEU A 122 36.12 -15.45 -4.01
N ILE A 123 34.85 -15.83 -4.16
CA ILE A 123 33.83 -15.03 -4.82
C ILE A 123 32.62 -14.85 -3.93
N SER A 124 31.98 -13.71 -4.09
CA SER A 124 30.89 -13.26 -3.25
C SER A 124 29.62 -13.03 -4.08
N LEU A 125 28.49 -13.51 -3.56
CA LEU A 125 27.17 -13.11 -4.03
C LEU A 125 26.53 -12.16 -3.02
N HIS A 126 25.87 -11.13 -3.54
CA HIS A 126 25.34 -10.05 -2.73
C HIS A 126 23.83 -9.90 -2.84
N TYR A 127 23.22 -9.54 -1.72
CA TYR A 127 21.84 -9.11 -1.62
C TYR A 127 21.81 -7.77 -0.86
N GLY A 128 21.26 -6.72 -1.47
CA GLY A 128 21.05 -5.42 -0.83
C GLY A 128 19.67 -5.33 -0.19
N GLY A 129 19.53 -4.61 0.93
CA GLY A 129 18.22 -4.37 1.51
C GLY A 129 18.18 -3.22 2.50
N MET A 130 16.98 -2.86 2.95
CA MET A 130 16.76 -1.93 4.05
C MET A 130 15.83 -2.51 5.12
N SER A 131 16.06 -2.09 6.37
CA SER A 131 15.24 -2.43 7.53
C SER A 131 14.80 -1.17 8.28
N PHE A 132 13.57 -1.13 8.79
CA PHE A 132 12.96 0.07 9.40
C PHE A 132 12.57 -0.13 10.87
N SER A 133 12.74 -1.34 11.41
CA SER A 133 12.08 -1.74 12.67
C SER A 133 12.61 -3.03 13.27
N SER A 134 13.74 -3.47 12.75
CA SER A 134 14.42 -4.70 13.11
C SER A 134 15.88 -4.51 12.72
N THR A 135 16.79 -5.23 13.35
CA THR A 135 18.17 -5.21 12.87
C THR A 135 18.24 -5.91 11.50
N PRO A 136 19.25 -5.58 10.67
CA PRO A 136 19.49 -6.33 9.44
C PRO A 136 19.66 -7.85 9.68
N PHE A 137 20.23 -8.22 10.83
CA PHE A 137 20.35 -9.62 11.26
C PHE A 137 19.00 -10.25 11.58
N GLU A 138 18.13 -9.62 12.36
CA GLU A 138 16.78 -10.12 12.62
C GLU A 138 15.99 -10.30 11.32
N ARG A 139 16.14 -9.36 10.38
CA ARG A 139 15.50 -9.46 9.08
C ARG A 139 16.02 -10.66 8.28
N SER A 140 17.31 -10.99 8.37
CA SER A 140 17.86 -12.18 7.70
C SER A 140 17.28 -13.47 8.26
N GLN A 141 17.05 -13.53 9.58
CA GLN A 141 16.39 -14.67 10.22
C GLN A 141 14.90 -14.79 9.84
N GLN A 142 14.19 -13.68 9.72
CA GLN A 142 12.77 -13.68 9.29
C GLN A 142 12.60 -14.16 7.86
N ASP A 143 13.55 -13.83 6.97
CA ASP A 143 13.52 -14.30 5.59
C ASP A 143 13.61 -15.83 5.56
N ASN A 144 14.48 -16.46 6.36
CA ASN A 144 14.56 -17.94 6.47
C ASN A 144 13.23 -18.61 6.87
N GLN A 145 12.36 -17.90 7.58
CA GLN A 145 11.07 -18.40 8.08
C GLN A 145 9.88 -18.05 7.16
N SER A 146 10.11 -17.22 6.13
CA SER A 146 9.05 -16.69 5.29
C SER A 146 8.60 -17.68 4.21
N ALA A 147 7.28 -17.85 4.07
CA ALA A 147 6.67 -18.73 3.05
C ALA A 147 6.74 -18.20 1.59
N GLY A 148 7.46 -17.08 1.36
CA GLY A 148 7.62 -16.46 0.04
C GLY A 148 8.63 -17.17 -0.87
N GLY A 149 8.64 -16.78 -2.15
CA GLY A 149 9.50 -17.34 -3.21
C GLY A 149 10.39 -16.33 -3.93
N SER A 150 11.02 -15.39 -3.21
CA SER A 150 12.03 -14.49 -3.80
C SER A 150 13.28 -15.26 -4.21
N ARG A 151 14.10 -14.72 -5.13
CA ARG A 151 15.40 -15.31 -5.49
C ARG A 151 16.27 -15.57 -4.27
N MET A 152 16.39 -14.60 -3.34
CA MET A 152 17.11 -14.80 -2.08
C MET A 152 16.54 -15.94 -1.22
N LEU A 153 15.20 -16.02 -1.08
CA LEU A 153 14.56 -17.07 -0.29
C LEU A 153 14.72 -18.46 -0.92
N ASN A 154 14.60 -18.53 -2.25
CA ASN A 154 14.82 -19.74 -3.02
C ASN A 154 16.29 -20.16 -2.92
N TRP A 155 17.22 -19.21 -2.95
CA TRP A 155 18.64 -19.46 -2.77
C TRP A 155 18.94 -20.06 -1.41
N LEU A 156 18.42 -19.46 -0.34
CA LEU A 156 18.57 -19.98 1.03
C LEU A 156 18.00 -21.39 1.20
N LYS A 157 16.91 -21.72 0.50
CA LYS A 157 16.34 -23.09 0.47
C LYS A 157 17.22 -24.07 -0.30
N ALA A 158 17.80 -23.66 -1.42
CA ALA A 158 18.68 -24.49 -2.24
C ALA A 158 20.07 -24.68 -1.60
N ASN A 159 20.59 -23.67 -0.90
CA ASN A 159 21.97 -23.60 -0.42
C ASN A 159 22.01 -23.25 1.08
N ASN A 160 21.32 -24.04 1.90
CA ASN A 160 21.21 -23.80 3.35
C ASN A 160 22.53 -24.03 4.12
N GLU A 161 23.49 -24.67 3.46
CA GLU A 161 24.83 -24.95 3.96
C GLU A 161 25.78 -23.74 3.91
N LEU A 162 25.47 -22.74 3.08
CA LEU A 162 26.35 -21.57 2.90
C LEU A 162 26.06 -20.50 3.96
N ALA A 163 27.12 -20.01 4.58
CA ALA A 163 27.05 -18.93 5.56
C ALA A 163 26.77 -17.59 4.88
N TRP A 164 25.98 -16.76 5.56
CA TRP A 164 25.63 -15.42 5.14
C TRP A 164 26.06 -14.43 6.19
N ASP A 165 26.98 -13.56 5.81
CA ASP A 165 27.35 -12.41 6.61
C ASP A 165 26.42 -11.24 6.29
N VAL A 166 26.06 -10.48 7.32
CA VAL A 166 25.20 -9.31 7.19
C VAL A 166 26.00 -8.08 7.60
N TYR A 167 26.14 -7.13 6.67
CA TYR A 167 26.85 -5.88 6.89
C TYR A 167 25.86 -4.72 6.83
N GLN A 168 25.77 -3.95 7.91
CA GLN A 168 25.01 -2.72 7.99
C GLN A 168 25.87 -1.55 7.49
N LEU A 169 25.30 -0.71 6.62
CA LEU A 169 25.90 0.55 6.22
C LEU A 169 25.80 1.55 7.39
N GLN A 170 26.94 2.12 7.78
CA GLN A 170 27.05 3.06 8.89
C GLN A 170 26.97 4.50 8.40
N ASP A 171 26.53 5.42 9.26
CA ASP A 171 26.61 6.87 9.01
C ASP A 171 25.94 7.36 7.71
N LEU A 172 24.86 6.70 7.27
CA LEU A 172 24.00 7.25 6.21
C LEU A 172 23.29 8.51 6.72
N SER A 173 23.39 9.59 5.95
CA SER A 173 22.79 10.87 6.32
C SER A 173 21.36 10.96 5.78
N PHE A 174 20.40 10.44 6.54
CA PHE A 174 19.00 10.55 6.16
C PHE A 174 18.50 11.97 6.42
N ASP A 175 18.01 12.63 5.37
CA ASP A 175 17.32 13.91 5.50
C ASP A 175 15.99 13.65 6.24
N PRO A 176 15.64 14.43 7.29
CA PRO A 176 14.37 14.28 7.99
C PRO A 176 13.12 14.40 7.10
N SER A 177 13.25 14.97 5.90
CA SER A 177 12.18 15.07 4.90
C SER A 177 12.02 13.84 3.99
N PHE A 178 12.91 12.84 4.08
CA PHE A 178 12.81 11.63 3.27
C PHE A 178 11.53 10.84 3.55
N SER A 179 10.79 10.54 2.49
CA SER A 179 9.68 9.60 2.50
C SER A 179 10.14 8.17 2.23
N LEU A 180 9.19 7.23 2.25
CA LEU A 180 9.43 5.83 1.86
C LEU A 180 10.00 5.68 0.43
N VAL A 181 9.73 6.63 -0.47
CA VAL A 181 10.28 6.62 -1.82
C VAL A 181 11.77 6.92 -1.81
N GLU A 182 12.22 7.93 -1.05
CA GLU A 182 13.65 8.23 -0.91
C GLU A 182 14.41 7.08 -0.25
N TYR A 183 13.87 6.49 0.82
CA TYR A 183 14.48 5.31 1.41
C TYR A 183 14.52 4.14 0.40
N GLY A 184 13.45 3.95 -0.37
CA GLY A 184 13.44 2.97 -1.44
C GLY A 184 14.53 3.22 -2.50
N PHE A 185 14.80 4.48 -2.85
CA PHE A 185 15.88 4.82 -3.78
C PHE A 185 17.27 4.50 -3.21
N ILE A 186 17.48 4.65 -1.91
CA ILE A 186 18.72 4.25 -1.26
C ILE A 186 18.94 2.74 -1.40
N GLU A 187 17.89 1.93 -1.15
CA GLU A 187 17.93 0.48 -1.38
C GLU A 187 18.21 0.16 -2.87
N ASP A 188 17.52 0.84 -3.80
CA ASP A 188 17.75 0.68 -5.24
C ASP A 188 19.18 1.01 -5.63
N PHE A 189 19.78 2.06 -5.09
CA PHE A 189 21.15 2.44 -5.45
C PHE A 189 22.16 1.37 -5.06
N ILE A 190 21.97 0.74 -3.90
CA ILE A 190 22.82 -0.38 -3.45
C ILE A 190 22.64 -1.58 -4.38
N ILE A 191 21.39 -1.93 -4.71
CA ILE A 191 21.08 -3.05 -5.62
C ILE A 191 21.64 -2.78 -7.02
N LYS A 192 21.47 -1.56 -7.53
CA LYS A 192 22.00 -1.11 -8.81
C LYS A 192 23.51 -0.98 -8.79
N ALA A 193 24.17 -0.80 -7.65
CA ALA A 193 25.62 -0.86 -7.56
C ALA A 193 26.11 -2.31 -7.75
N ILE A 194 25.49 -3.29 -7.10
CA ILE A 194 25.78 -4.73 -7.31
C ILE A 194 25.57 -5.11 -8.79
N GLY A 195 24.46 -4.65 -9.38
CA GLY A 195 24.14 -4.86 -10.79
C GLY A 195 23.36 -6.15 -11.06
N ASP A 196 23.45 -6.66 -12.28
CA ASP A 196 22.56 -7.73 -12.77
C ASP A 196 22.81 -9.10 -12.10
N ILE A 197 23.92 -9.26 -11.38
CA ILE A 197 24.25 -10.47 -10.61
C ILE A 197 23.72 -10.45 -9.18
N ALA A 198 23.04 -9.39 -8.75
CA ALA A 198 22.43 -9.32 -7.43
C ALA A 198 21.39 -10.44 -7.22
N LEU A 199 21.31 -10.96 -5.99
CA LEU A 199 20.26 -11.90 -5.59
C LEU A 199 18.91 -11.22 -5.39
N ASN A 200 18.86 -9.89 -5.46
CA ASN A 200 17.63 -9.11 -5.49
C ASN A 200 16.82 -9.42 -6.77
N SER A 201 15.58 -9.88 -6.58
CA SER A 201 14.62 -10.09 -7.69
C SER A 201 13.83 -8.81 -8.03
N ALA A 202 13.85 -7.83 -7.14
CA ALA A 202 13.27 -6.50 -7.33
C ALA A 202 14.37 -5.44 -7.16
N ASN A 203 14.16 -4.26 -7.71
CA ASN A 203 15.12 -3.16 -7.61
C ASN A 203 15.13 -2.47 -6.23
N GLY A 204 14.49 -3.05 -5.22
CA GLY A 204 14.38 -2.47 -3.89
C GLY A 204 13.19 -1.51 -3.75
N GLY A 205 12.87 -1.17 -2.52
CA GLY A 205 12.01 -0.07 -2.17
C GLY A 205 10.55 -0.16 -2.60
N TYR A 206 9.84 0.95 -2.33
CA TYR A 206 8.43 1.11 -2.61
C TYR A 206 8.20 1.91 -3.90
N TYR A 207 7.70 1.27 -4.97
CA TYR A 207 7.40 1.88 -6.29
C TYR A 207 8.44 2.87 -6.84
N VAL A 208 9.71 2.68 -6.48
CA VAL A 208 10.84 3.54 -6.89
C VAL A 208 11.00 3.64 -8.39
N ASP A 209 10.47 2.68 -9.13
CA ASP A 209 10.58 2.62 -10.58
C ASP A 209 9.34 3.12 -11.31
N TYR A 210 8.24 3.38 -10.59
CA TYR A 210 6.99 3.76 -11.24
C TYR A 210 7.06 5.17 -11.81
N GLN A 211 6.75 5.27 -13.10
CA GLN A 211 6.44 6.51 -13.78
C GLN A 211 5.11 6.32 -14.53
N PRO A 212 4.11 7.18 -14.33
CA PRO A 212 2.87 7.14 -15.09
C PRO A 212 3.14 7.27 -16.60
N SER A 213 2.51 6.45 -17.43
CA SER A 213 2.66 6.57 -18.88
C SER A 213 2.15 7.90 -19.41
N THR A 214 2.67 8.30 -20.58
CA THR A 214 2.23 9.49 -21.29
C THR A 214 0.72 9.47 -21.56
N ALA A 215 0.15 8.29 -21.81
CA ALA A 215 -1.28 8.11 -22.02
C ALA A 215 -2.09 8.48 -20.76
N ILE A 216 -1.69 8.03 -19.57
CA ILE A 216 -2.32 8.42 -18.29
C ILE A 216 -2.18 9.92 -18.06
N CYS A 217 -0.99 10.48 -18.29
CA CYS A 217 -0.75 11.92 -18.14
C CYS A 217 -1.65 12.76 -19.07
N GLN A 218 -1.79 12.35 -20.33
CA GLN A 218 -2.64 13.00 -21.32
C GLN A 218 -4.12 12.85 -20.97
N PHE A 219 -4.54 11.63 -20.60
CA PHE A 219 -5.90 11.35 -20.15
C PHE A 219 -6.29 12.28 -19.01
N TRP A 220 -5.48 12.34 -17.94
CA TRP A 220 -5.75 13.18 -16.79
C TRP A 220 -5.84 14.66 -17.15
N ARG A 221 -4.89 15.18 -17.94
CA ARG A 221 -4.94 16.58 -18.39
C ARG A 221 -6.24 16.91 -19.13
N ASN A 222 -6.71 16.02 -20.00
CA ASN A 222 -7.93 16.23 -20.77
C ASN A 222 -9.20 16.26 -19.89
N ILE A 223 -9.23 15.52 -18.78
CA ILE A 223 -10.40 15.46 -17.88
C ILE A 223 -10.30 16.42 -16.69
N SER A 224 -9.10 16.91 -16.37
CA SER A 224 -8.82 17.71 -15.16
C SER A 224 -9.72 18.93 -15.02
N THR A 225 -9.86 19.75 -16.06
CA THR A 225 -10.73 20.94 -16.06
C THR A 225 -12.19 20.59 -15.77
N SER A 226 -12.63 19.42 -16.25
CA SER A 226 -13.98 18.93 -15.99
C SER A 226 -14.18 18.51 -14.53
N VAL A 227 -13.18 17.83 -13.96
CA VAL A 227 -13.16 17.43 -12.54
C VAL A 227 -13.13 18.67 -11.64
N GLU A 228 -12.27 19.65 -11.93
CA GLU A 228 -12.15 20.92 -11.23
C GLU A 228 -13.44 21.72 -11.20
N PHE A 229 -14.06 21.92 -12.35
CA PHE A 229 -15.31 22.68 -12.42
C PHE A 229 -16.42 22.01 -11.60
N ALA A 230 -16.55 20.68 -11.66
CA ALA A 230 -17.53 19.95 -10.86
C ALA A 230 -17.24 20.02 -9.35
N HIS A 231 -15.96 20.05 -8.98
CA HIS A 231 -15.52 20.20 -7.60
C HIS A 231 -15.99 21.55 -7.05
N TYR A 232 -15.73 22.66 -7.75
CA TYR A 232 -16.07 24.00 -7.28
C TYR A 232 -17.57 24.32 -7.25
N LEU A 233 -18.35 23.75 -8.17
CA LEU A 233 -19.66 24.30 -8.48
C LEU A 233 -20.67 24.30 -7.33
N GLN A 234 -20.57 23.40 -6.34
CA GLN A 234 -21.70 23.14 -5.42
C GLN A 234 -21.35 22.65 -4.01
N GLN A 235 -20.16 23.01 -3.53
CA GLN A 235 -19.77 22.63 -2.18
C GLN A 235 -20.57 23.42 -1.14
N ALA A 236 -21.32 22.70 -0.32
CA ALA A 236 -21.88 23.20 0.92
C ALA A 236 -21.03 22.69 2.11
N PRO A 237 -20.94 23.46 3.21
CA PRO A 237 -20.36 22.95 4.44
C PRO A 237 -21.19 21.79 4.96
N THR A 238 -20.54 20.83 5.61
CA THR A 238 -21.18 19.67 6.22
C THR A 238 -22.14 20.09 7.33
N SER A 239 -23.25 19.36 7.48
CA SER A 239 -24.23 19.65 8.53
C SER A 239 -23.64 19.40 9.93
N VAL A 240 -23.95 20.27 10.89
CA VAL A 240 -23.53 20.12 12.31
C VAL A 240 -24.03 18.80 12.90
N TYR A 241 -25.18 18.31 12.44
CA TYR A 241 -25.73 17.02 12.86
C TYR A 241 -24.83 15.84 12.46
N THR A 242 -24.33 15.85 11.22
CA THR A 242 -23.42 14.82 10.71
C THR A 242 -22.12 14.81 11.54
N ASP A 243 -21.57 15.99 11.83
CA ASP A 243 -20.35 16.14 12.62
C ASP A 243 -20.52 15.58 14.04
N ASP A 244 -21.62 15.91 14.72
CA ASP A 244 -21.93 15.40 16.06
C ASP A 244 -22.18 13.89 16.06
N ALA A 245 -22.88 13.36 15.03
CA ALA A 245 -23.13 11.94 14.88
C ALA A 245 -21.83 11.14 14.68
N LEU A 246 -20.91 11.65 13.86
CA LEU A 246 -19.59 11.06 13.64
C LEU A 246 -18.74 11.08 14.92
N ARG A 247 -18.69 12.21 15.62
CA ARG A 247 -17.98 12.32 16.89
C ARG A 247 -18.53 11.31 17.91
N LYS A 248 -19.85 11.17 18.01
CA LYS A 248 -20.47 10.19 18.90
C LYS A 248 -20.13 8.76 18.47
N HIS A 249 -20.18 8.47 17.18
CA HIS A 249 -19.83 7.15 16.63
C HIS A 249 -18.41 6.70 17.03
N PHE A 250 -17.39 7.51 16.75
CA PHE A 250 -16.01 7.14 17.07
C PHE A 250 -15.73 7.09 18.58
N ASN A 251 -16.41 7.92 19.38
CA ASN A 251 -16.34 7.82 20.84
C ASN A 251 -16.95 6.51 21.37
N ASP A 252 -18.06 6.06 20.79
CA ASP A 252 -18.68 4.78 21.16
C ASP A 252 -17.77 3.60 20.79
N TYR A 253 -17.14 3.65 19.60
CA TYR A 253 -16.17 2.63 19.18
C TYR A 253 -14.96 2.61 20.12
N GLY A 254 -14.42 3.78 20.47
CA GLY A 254 -13.30 3.89 21.42
C GLY A 254 -13.60 3.26 22.78
N LYS A 255 -14.78 3.55 23.34
CA LYS A 255 -15.26 2.94 24.60
C LYS A 255 -15.44 1.44 24.50
N PHE A 256 -15.93 0.94 23.37
CA PHE A 256 -16.04 -0.49 23.12
C PHE A 256 -14.66 -1.15 23.16
N MET A 257 -13.70 -0.62 22.41
CA MET A 257 -12.33 -1.14 22.36
C MET A 257 -11.64 -1.13 23.74
N GLN A 258 -11.84 -0.07 24.52
CA GLN A 258 -11.33 0.00 25.89
C GLN A 258 -11.86 -1.13 26.78
N ARG A 259 -13.16 -1.45 26.68
CA ARG A 259 -13.77 -2.56 27.44
C ARG A 259 -13.20 -3.90 27.01
N MET A 260 -13.05 -4.13 25.70
CA MET A 260 -12.49 -5.39 25.18
C MET A 260 -11.04 -5.60 25.63
N ALA A 261 -10.23 -4.53 25.64
CA ALA A 261 -8.86 -4.58 26.13
C ALA A 261 -8.80 -4.94 27.64
N MET A 262 -9.68 -4.37 28.47
CA MET A 262 -9.77 -4.69 29.90
C MET A 262 -10.17 -6.14 30.18
N GLN A 263 -10.83 -6.81 29.23
CA GLN A 263 -11.23 -8.21 29.33
C GLN A 263 -10.13 -9.20 28.91
N GLY A 264 -8.92 -8.71 28.61
CA GLY A 264 -7.75 -9.56 28.35
C GLY A 264 -7.62 -10.05 26.90
N MET A 265 -8.32 -9.45 25.94
CA MET A 265 -8.12 -9.76 24.52
C MET A 265 -6.81 -9.12 24.02
N THR A 266 -5.73 -9.92 24.00
CA THR A 266 -4.35 -9.49 23.75
C THR A 266 -4.08 -8.87 22.36
N ALA A 267 -4.99 -9.08 21.40
CA ALA A 267 -4.92 -8.46 20.06
C ALA A 267 -5.53 -7.05 20.00
N MET A 268 -6.15 -6.56 21.08
CA MET A 268 -6.82 -5.25 21.11
C MET A 268 -6.02 -4.24 21.92
N VAL A 269 -5.67 -3.12 21.27
CA VAL A 269 -5.04 -1.97 21.91
C VAL A 269 -6.15 -0.98 22.26
N ALA A 270 -6.17 -0.48 23.50
CA ALA A 270 -7.10 0.57 23.88
C ALA A 270 -6.77 1.86 23.07
N PRO A 271 -7.73 2.43 22.34
CA PRO A 271 -7.47 3.60 21.51
C PRO A 271 -7.20 4.82 22.39
N THR A 272 -6.22 5.63 22.00
CA THR A 272 -5.97 6.92 22.65
C THR A 272 -6.98 7.97 22.18
N GLU A 273 -7.15 9.05 22.94
CA GLU A 273 -7.98 10.18 22.52
C GLU A 273 -7.48 10.80 21.21
N GLN A 274 -6.15 10.88 21.03
CA GLN A 274 -5.51 11.37 19.82
C GLN A 274 -5.87 10.52 18.59
N LEU A 275 -5.88 9.18 18.73
CA LEU A 275 -6.33 8.28 17.66
C LEU A 275 -7.77 8.57 17.28
N ILE A 276 -8.66 8.68 18.28
CA ILE A 276 -10.09 8.95 18.03
C ILE A 276 -10.26 10.27 17.27
N GLN A 277 -9.55 11.34 17.64
CA GLN A 277 -9.63 12.63 16.95
C GLN A 277 -9.12 12.54 15.51
N ALA A 278 -8.01 11.84 15.28
CA ALA A 278 -7.49 11.65 13.93
C ALA A 278 -8.45 10.83 13.05
N LEU A 279 -9.06 9.77 13.60
CA LEU A 279 -10.08 8.98 12.91
C LEU A 279 -11.31 9.80 12.55
N ILE A 280 -11.76 10.68 13.45
CA ILE A 280 -12.85 11.62 13.16
C ILE A 280 -12.45 12.54 12.01
N ALA A 281 -11.26 13.15 12.09
CA ALA A 281 -10.80 14.10 11.09
C ALA A 281 -10.69 13.49 9.69
N GLN A 282 -10.16 12.26 9.56
CA GLN A 282 -10.07 11.58 8.26
C GLN A 282 -11.43 11.13 7.71
N ALA A 283 -12.36 10.75 8.60
CA ALA A 283 -13.64 10.15 8.21
C ALA A 283 -14.75 11.20 8.00
N GLN A 284 -14.47 12.47 8.29
CA GLN A 284 -15.42 13.56 8.17
C GLN A 284 -15.50 14.07 6.71
N PRO A 285 -16.71 14.14 6.12
CA PRO A 285 -16.94 14.89 4.89
C PRO A 285 -16.52 16.34 5.07
N LYS A 286 -15.59 16.83 4.24
CA LYS A 286 -15.19 18.24 4.25
C LYS A 286 -16.25 19.14 3.59
N THR A 287 -16.93 18.61 2.58
CA THR A 287 -17.97 19.31 1.81
C THR A 287 -19.02 18.32 1.32
N THR A 288 -20.27 18.75 1.24
CA THR A 288 -21.39 17.99 0.67
C THR A 288 -21.97 18.72 -0.54
N ILE A 289 -22.80 18.03 -1.33
CA ILE A 289 -23.63 18.64 -2.38
C ILE A 289 -25.07 18.32 -2.03
N ASN A 290 -25.89 19.34 -1.81
CA ASN A 290 -27.28 19.17 -1.35
C ASN A 290 -27.36 18.21 -0.15
N ASP A 291 -26.51 18.43 0.87
CA ASP A 291 -26.36 17.59 2.07
C ASP A 291 -25.98 16.12 1.83
N THR A 292 -25.58 15.78 0.59
CA THR A 292 -25.20 14.42 0.21
C THR A 292 -23.67 14.28 0.18
N THR A 293 -23.16 13.22 0.82
CA THR A 293 -21.76 12.80 0.68
C THR A 293 -21.61 12.03 -0.63
N VAL A 294 -20.69 12.45 -1.50
CA VAL A 294 -20.55 11.85 -2.84
C VAL A 294 -19.83 10.51 -2.74
N SER A 295 -18.64 10.49 -2.14
CA SER A 295 -17.81 9.30 -2.06
C SER A 295 -17.16 9.13 -0.70
N VAL A 296 -16.86 7.88 -0.34
CA VAL A 296 -16.07 7.47 0.83
C VAL A 296 -15.07 6.41 0.40
N ILE A 297 -13.84 6.49 0.89
CA ILE A 297 -12.81 5.47 0.71
C ILE A 297 -12.80 4.55 1.93
N VAL A 298 -12.77 3.24 1.68
CA VAL A 298 -12.71 2.21 2.72
C VAL A 298 -11.44 1.37 2.61
N GLY A 299 -10.59 1.50 3.61
CA GLY A 299 -9.38 0.69 3.82
C GLY A 299 -9.63 -0.59 4.60
N GLU A 300 -8.59 -1.43 4.71
CA GLU A 300 -8.64 -2.69 5.46
C GLU A 300 -8.40 -2.45 6.95
N ASP A 301 -7.15 -2.21 7.33
CA ASP A 301 -6.71 -2.05 8.71
C ASP A 301 -5.73 -0.90 8.87
N ILE A 302 -5.72 -0.36 10.10
CA ILE A 302 -4.64 0.48 10.56
C ILE A 302 -3.45 -0.42 10.89
N PRO A 303 -2.24 -0.12 10.37
CA PRO A 303 -1.05 -0.88 10.73
C PRO A 303 -0.86 -0.94 12.25
N THR A 304 -0.57 -2.11 12.80
CA THR A 304 -0.39 -2.32 14.25
C THR A 304 0.65 -1.37 14.87
N ARG A 305 1.61 -0.90 14.06
CA ARG A 305 2.62 0.09 14.47
C ARG A 305 2.02 1.46 14.74
N SER A 306 1.10 1.92 13.88
CA SER A 306 0.39 3.19 14.02
C SER A 306 -0.49 3.22 15.27
N LEU A 307 -1.10 2.08 15.64
CA LEU A 307 -1.84 1.96 16.91
C LEU A 307 -0.93 2.15 18.14
N LYS A 308 0.39 1.90 18.03
CA LYS A 308 1.36 1.98 19.14
C LYS A 308 2.17 3.28 19.13
N SER A 309 2.52 3.81 17.96
CA SER A 309 3.45 4.95 17.80
C SER A 309 2.82 6.33 18.01
N LYS A 310 1.51 6.39 18.24
CA LYS A 310 0.72 7.63 18.33
C LYS A 310 0.67 8.48 17.06
N VAL A 311 0.93 7.85 15.91
CA VAL A 311 0.79 8.43 14.57
C VAL A 311 -0.48 7.84 13.97
N PHE A 312 -1.44 8.66 13.54
CA PHE A 312 -2.83 8.23 13.43
C PHE A 312 -3.51 8.64 12.13
N GLY A 313 -3.85 7.65 11.31
CA GLY A 313 -4.72 7.80 10.14
C GLY A 313 -4.03 7.29 8.89
N TYR A 314 -4.70 6.44 8.11
CA TYR A 314 -4.11 5.63 7.02
C TYR A 314 -3.21 6.42 6.05
N LEU A 315 -3.44 7.73 5.91
CA LEU A 315 -2.81 8.63 4.95
C LEU A 315 -1.81 9.61 5.57
N GLU A 316 -1.57 9.56 6.88
CA GLU A 316 -0.53 10.39 7.50
C GLU A 316 0.87 9.96 7.00
N ASN A 317 1.71 10.94 6.67
CA ASN A 317 3.01 10.77 6.00
C ASN A 317 3.99 9.86 6.77
N ASP A 318 3.75 9.66 8.06
CA ASP A 318 4.61 8.87 8.95
C ASP A 318 4.20 7.38 9.01
N ILE A 319 3.26 6.92 8.17
CA ILE A 319 2.72 5.56 8.21
C ILE A 319 3.28 4.65 7.12
N ILE A 320 3.83 3.51 7.56
CA ILE A 320 4.35 2.38 6.76
C ILE A 320 3.21 1.56 6.12
N SER A 321 2.12 2.21 5.68
CA SER A 321 1.14 1.58 4.79
C SER A 321 1.53 1.97 3.38
N SER A 322 2.31 1.11 2.75
CA SER A 322 2.67 1.19 1.35
C SER A 322 1.48 1.67 0.52
N SER A 323 0.40 0.88 0.43
CA SER A 323 -0.77 1.18 -0.41
C SER A 323 -1.36 2.58 -0.19
N ALA A 324 -1.38 3.08 1.04
CA ALA A 324 -1.87 4.42 1.36
C ALA A 324 -0.95 5.52 0.82
N CYS A 325 0.34 5.35 1.04
CA CYS A 325 1.39 6.27 0.59
C CYS A 325 1.36 6.42 -0.93
N PHE A 326 1.25 5.32 -1.69
CA PHE A 326 1.13 5.41 -3.16
C PHE A 326 -0.17 6.03 -3.63
N PHE A 327 -1.28 5.75 -2.95
CA PHE A 327 -2.56 6.37 -3.28
C PHE A 327 -2.47 7.89 -3.13
N ARG A 328 -1.91 8.37 -2.00
CA ARG A 328 -1.66 9.78 -1.74
C ARG A 328 -0.71 10.40 -2.76
N GLU A 329 0.47 9.80 -2.97
CA GLU A 329 1.43 10.30 -3.96
C GLU A 329 0.87 10.34 -5.38
N THR A 330 0.04 9.36 -5.75
CA THR A 330 -0.65 9.36 -7.04
C THR A 330 -1.62 10.53 -7.13
N LEU A 331 -2.41 10.80 -6.08
CA LEU A 331 -3.28 11.96 -6.04
C LEU A 331 -2.50 13.28 -6.07
N ASP A 332 -1.39 13.39 -5.34
CA ASP A 332 -0.51 14.56 -5.33
C ASP A 332 0.05 14.81 -6.74
N PHE A 333 0.52 13.75 -7.39
CA PHE A 333 0.98 13.79 -8.77
C PHE A 333 -0.12 14.25 -9.72
N LEU A 334 -1.30 13.64 -9.67
CA LEU A 334 -2.44 14.02 -10.52
C LEU A 334 -2.85 15.48 -10.27
N SER A 335 -2.87 15.93 -9.01
CA SER A 335 -3.14 17.32 -8.63
C SER A 335 -2.11 18.29 -9.21
N SER A 336 -0.83 17.89 -9.24
CA SER A 336 0.22 18.70 -9.84
C SER A 336 0.06 18.85 -11.36
N LEU A 337 -0.49 17.83 -12.04
CA LEU A 337 -0.77 17.88 -13.47
C LEU A 337 -1.94 18.81 -13.81
N SER A 338 -2.89 18.96 -12.89
CA SER A 338 -4.06 19.83 -13.05
C SER A 338 -3.80 21.26 -12.57
N GLY A 339 -2.72 21.49 -11.81
CA GLY A 339 -2.40 22.81 -11.24
C GLY A 339 -3.19 23.13 -9.96
N ILE A 340 -3.79 22.10 -9.34
CA ILE A 340 -4.51 22.24 -8.07
C ILE A 340 -3.49 22.34 -6.94
N THR A 341 -3.58 23.40 -6.14
CA THR A 341 -2.62 23.67 -5.05
C THR A 341 -2.98 22.97 -3.73
N SER A 342 -4.18 22.37 -3.62
CA SER A 342 -4.63 21.71 -2.39
C SER A 342 -5.23 20.33 -2.67
N ILE A 343 -4.46 19.29 -2.33
CA ILE A 343 -4.88 17.88 -2.40
C ILE A 343 -6.02 17.58 -1.41
N ASP A 344 -6.05 18.31 -0.28
CA ASP A 344 -7.04 18.13 0.78
C ASP A 344 -8.49 18.27 0.32
N LEU A 345 -8.69 19.06 -0.73
CA LEU A 345 -10.00 19.29 -1.34
C LEU A 345 -10.42 18.13 -2.25
N LEU A 346 -9.47 17.38 -2.81
CA LEU A 346 -9.72 16.25 -3.70
C LEU A 346 -9.88 14.94 -2.94
N PHE A 347 -9.52 14.91 -1.66
CA PHE A 347 -9.47 13.68 -0.88
C PHE A 347 -10.84 13.37 -0.26
N PRO A 348 -11.53 12.27 -0.67
CA PRO A 348 -12.77 11.86 -0.04
C PRO A 348 -12.55 11.41 1.41
N PRO A 349 -13.58 11.42 2.26
CA PRO A 349 -13.50 10.83 3.59
C PRO A 349 -12.96 9.40 3.56
N PHE A 350 -12.13 9.07 4.54
CA PHE A 350 -11.46 7.78 4.64
C PHE A 350 -11.80 7.08 5.96
N VAL A 351 -12.10 5.78 5.89
CA VAL A 351 -12.33 4.93 7.06
C VAL A 351 -11.77 3.52 6.82
N ASP A 352 -11.23 2.88 7.85
CA ASP A 352 -10.83 1.48 7.77
C ASP A 352 -11.93 0.54 8.29
N LEU A 353 -12.05 -0.65 7.71
CA LEU A 353 -12.87 -1.73 8.28
C LEU A 353 -12.42 -2.04 9.72
N TYR A 354 -11.10 -2.05 9.96
CA TYR A 354 -10.50 -2.26 11.27
C TYR A 354 -9.89 -0.96 11.82
N ALA A 355 -10.70 0.09 11.97
CA ALA A 355 -10.23 1.44 12.34
C ALA A 355 -9.59 1.59 13.74
N MET A 356 -9.65 0.60 14.63
CA MET A 356 -9.05 0.70 15.97
C MET A 356 -8.36 -0.59 16.44
N HIS A 357 -8.16 -1.58 15.55
CA HIS A 357 -7.50 -2.84 15.88
C HIS A 357 -6.95 -3.54 14.64
N SER A 358 -6.08 -4.53 14.84
CA SER A 358 -5.57 -5.33 13.73
C SER A 358 -6.36 -6.64 13.60
N LYS A 359 -7.14 -6.74 12.51
CA LYS A 359 -7.67 -7.98 11.90
C LYS A 359 -8.73 -8.77 12.66
N GLN A 360 -8.98 -8.53 13.96
CA GLN A 360 -10.08 -9.14 14.74
C GLN A 360 -10.47 -8.29 15.96
N PRO A 361 -11.78 -8.16 16.28
CA PRO A 361 -12.90 -8.97 15.81
C PRO A 361 -13.61 -8.35 14.59
N LEU A 362 -13.94 -9.18 13.60
CA LEU A 362 -14.52 -8.73 12.33
C LEU A 362 -15.98 -8.25 12.44
N LEU A 363 -16.83 -8.98 13.19
CA LEU A 363 -18.25 -8.63 13.31
C LEU A 363 -18.48 -7.21 13.88
N PRO A 364 -17.90 -6.84 15.04
CA PRO A 364 -18.04 -5.48 15.53
C PRO A 364 -17.52 -4.43 14.53
N SER A 365 -16.43 -4.73 13.82
CA SER A 365 -15.90 -3.87 12.76
C SER A 365 -16.88 -3.65 11.61
N ILE A 366 -17.55 -4.69 11.12
CA ILE A 366 -18.61 -4.58 10.10
C ILE A 366 -19.76 -3.70 10.60
N LEU A 367 -20.21 -3.89 11.84
CA LEU A 367 -21.29 -3.10 12.44
C LEU A 367 -20.90 -1.62 12.62
N PHE A 368 -19.70 -1.34 13.12
CA PHE A 368 -19.22 0.04 13.27
C PHE A 368 -19.06 0.71 11.90
N LEU A 369 -18.43 0.04 10.93
CA LEU A 369 -18.30 0.58 9.58
C LEU A 369 -19.67 0.81 8.92
N SER A 370 -20.61 -0.14 9.06
CA SER A 370 -21.99 0.01 8.58
C SER A 370 -22.67 1.23 9.23
N ARG A 371 -22.60 1.37 10.55
CA ARG A 371 -23.15 2.54 11.27
C ARG A 371 -22.52 3.84 10.77
N TYR A 372 -21.22 3.88 10.55
CA TYR A 372 -20.56 5.04 9.95
C TYR A 372 -21.18 5.34 8.57
N MET A 373 -21.30 4.36 7.68
CA MET A 373 -21.89 4.54 6.35
C MET A 373 -23.35 5.03 6.39
N THR A 374 -24.14 4.61 7.38
CA THR A 374 -25.51 5.12 7.57
C THR A 374 -25.56 6.57 8.02
N ILE A 375 -24.49 7.08 8.66
CA ILE A 375 -24.37 8.49 9.07
C ILE A 375 -23.97 9.36 7.88
N VAL A 376 -22.96 8.95 7.11
CA VAL A 376 -22.44 9.74 5.99
C VAL A 376 -23.23 9.57 4.69
N GLN A 377 -23.91 8.43 4.52
CA GLN A 377 -24.76 8.08 3.38
C GLN A 377 -24.11 8.36 2.01
N PRO A 378 -22.95 7.74 1.70
CA PRO A 378 -22.25 8.00 0.45
C PRO A 378 -23.01 7.47 -0.76
N VAL A 379 -22.87 8.15 -1.90
CA VAL A 379 -23.33 7.64 -3.20
C VAL A 379 -22.37 6.60 -3.76
N VAL A 380 -21.07 6.78 -3.55
CA VAL A 380 -19.99 5.91 -4.04
C VAL A 380 -19.12 5.42 -2.88
N ILE A 381 -18.88 4.12 -2.82
CA ILE A 381 -17.91 3.50 -1.91
C ILE A 381 -16.70 3.05 -2.73
N VAL A 382 -15.53 3.56 -2.39
CA VAL A 382 -14.26 3.19 -3.00
C VAL A 382 -13.55 2.20 -2.09
N SER A 383 -13.49 0.93 -2.48
CA SER A 383 -12.83 -0.11 -1.68
C SER A 383 -11.36 -0.21 -2.04
N MET A 384 -10.45 -0.03 -1.08
CA MET A 384 -8.99 -0.18 -1.28
C MET A 384 -8.46 -1.57 -0.87
N SER A 385 -9.34 -2.50 -0.50
CA SER A 385 -8.94 -3.87 -0.14
C SER A 385 -9.86 -4.92 -0.73
N LYS A 386 -9.27 -6.05 -1.11
CA LYS A 386 -10.03 -7.24 -1.52
C LYS A 386 -10.94 -7.72 -0.39
N ILE A 387 -10.53 -7.60 0.88
CA ILE A 387 -11.35 -8.02 2.03
C ILE A 387 -12.60 -7.14 2.13
N VAL A 388 -12.42 -5.82 2.08
CA VAL A 388 -13.53 -4.85 2.09
C VAL A 388 -14.48 -5.11 0.92
N PHE A 389 -13.94 -5.25 -0.30
CA PHE A 389 -14.73 -5.57 -1.49
C PHE A 389 -15.53 -6.86 -1.31
N THR A 390 -14.90 -7.91 -0.79
CA THR A 390 -15.54 -9.21 -0.54
C THR A 390 -16.69 -9.09 0.46
N HIS A 391 -16.55 -8.26 1.50
CA HIS A 391 -17.62 -8.06 2.50
C HIS A 391 -18.85 -7.36 1.93
N PHE A 392 -18.66 -6.39 1.04
CA PHE A 392 -19.77 -5.79 0.29
C PHE A 392 -20.37 -6.78 -0.71
N HIS A 393 -19.52 -7.52 -1.43
CA HIS A 393 -19.95 -8.51 -2.42
C HIS A 393 -20.80 -9.65 -1.81
N LEU A 394 -20.51 -10.02 -0.57
CA LEU A 394 -21.25 -11.06 0.17
C LEU A 394 -22.41 -10.49 1.02
N ASP A 395 -22.79 -9.22 0.84
CA ASP A 395 -23.85 -8.52 1.58
C ASP A 395 -23.72 -8.64 3.11
N THR A 396 -22.48 -8.80 3.61
CA THR A 396 -22.23 -9.02 5.05
C THR A 396 -22.68 -7.83 5.90
N PHE A 397 -22.60 -6.61 5.35
CA PHE A 397 -23.04 -5.39 6.01
C PHE A 397 -24.55 -5.30 6.19
N CYS A 398 -25.37 -5.91 5.35
CA CYS A 398 -26.83 -5.91 5.50
C CYS A 398 -27.29 -7.13 6.31
N THR A 399 -26.81 -8.31 5.95
CA THR A 399 -27.15 -9.58 6.61
C THR A 399 -26.81 -9.58 8.09
N THR A 400 -25.70 -8.95 8.48
CA THR A 400 -25.31 -8.80 9.90
C THR A 400 -26.37 -8.05 10.72
N TRP A 401 -27.08 -7.08 10.14
CA TRP A 401 -28.17 -6.40 10.85
C TRP A 401 -29.46 -7.21 10.87
N LEU A 402 -29.80 -7.87 9.76
CA LEU A 402 -31.03 -8.65 9.61
C LEU A 402 -31.04 -9.91 10.48
N ASN A 403 -29.87 -10.53 10.68
CA ASN A 403 -29.73 -11.74 11.48
C ASN A 403 -29.59 -11.45 12.99
N THR A 404 -29.74 -10.19 13.40
CA THR A 404 -29.92 -9.84 14.81
C THR A 404 -31.41 -9.64 15.06
N ALA A 405 -31.99 -10.41 15.99
CA ALA A 405 -33.38 -10.29 16.47
C ALA A 405 -33.68 -8.95 17.20
N SER A 406 -32.98 -7.88 16.84
CA SER A 406 -32.73 -6.69 17.63
C SER A 406 -32.47 -5.48 16.74
N THR A 407 -32.87 -5.40 15.47
CA THR A 407 -32.72 -4.14 14.72
C THR A 407 -33.47 -2.99 15.44
N THR A 408 -34.61 -3.30 16.08
CA THR A 408 -35.34 -2.40 16.97
C THR A 408 -34.64 -2.19 18.32
N ALA A 409 -33.92 -3.18 18.87
CA ALA A 409 -33.20 -3.04 20.15
C ALA A 409 -31.81 -2.40 20.01
N PHE A 410 -31.11 -2.57 18.89
CA PHE A 410 -29.90 -1.84 18.51
C PHE A 410 -30.21 -0.35 18.32
N LEU A 411 -31.34 -0.02 17.66
CA LEU A 411 -31.76 1.37 17.44
C LEU A 411 -32.44 2.01 18.67
N GLN A 412 -33.17 1.25 19.49
CA GLN A 412 -33.88 1.78 20.67
C GLN A 412 -33.09 1.69 21.99
N HIS A 413 -32.08 0.80 22.10
CA HIS A 413 -31.37 0.54 23.36
C HIS A 413 -29.85 0.60 23.18
N TYR A 414 -29.29 1.82 23.22
CA TYR A 414 -27.85 2.04 23.41
C TYR A 414 -27.36 1.41 24.73
N ARG A 415 -26.93 0.14 24.68
CA ARG A 415 -26.00 -0.46 25.66
C ARG A 415 -24.99 -1.36 24.93
N SER A 416 -23.80 -1.46 25.54
CA SER A 416 -22.61 -2.21 25.10
C SER A 416 -22.92 -3.50 24.32
N PRO A 417 -22.16 -3.86 23.28
CA PRO A 417 -22.23 -5.15 22.59
C PRO A 417 -21.96 -6.40 23.45
N ASN A 418 -21.77 -6.26 24.77
CA ASN A 418 -21.49 -7.35 25.73
C ASN A 418 -22.66 -8.35 25.90
N VAL A 419 -23.72 -8.26 25.09
CA VAL A 419 -24.88 -9.17 25.16
C VAL A 419 -24.90 -10.15 23.98
N TYR A 420 -24.10 -9.94 22.93
CA TYR A 420 -24.04 -10.85 21.79
C TYR A 420 -22.79 -11.73 21.87
N GLY A 421 -22.98 -12.90 22.48
CA GLY A 421 -22.06 -14.02 22.36
C GLY A 421 -22.01 -14.54 20.93
N ASP A 422 -20.81 -15.00 20.58
CA ASP A 422 -20.52 -16.03 19.58
C ASP A 422 -20.43 -15.64 18.08
N LEU A 423 -19.24 -15.14 17.72
CA LEU A 423 -18.64 -15.17 16.36
C LEU A 423 -18.78 -16.53 15.60
N PRO A 424 -18.77 -17.71 16.25
CA PRO A 424 -18.96 -18.98 15.56
C PRO A 424 -20.29 -19.11 14.81
N ASP A 425 -21.31 -18.31 15.14
CA ASP A 425 -22.63 -18.41 14.51
C ASP A 425 -22.76 -17.60 13.22
N ILE A 426 -21.89 -16.60 13.01
CA ILE A 426 -21.81 -15.84 11.74
C ILE A 426 -21.09 -16.66 10.66
N ALA A 427 -20.09 -17.45 11.05
CA ALA A 427 -19.46 -18.41 10.13
C ALA A 427 -20.40 -19.55 9.71
N LYS A 428 -21.54 -19.72 10.40
CA LYS A 428 -22.60 -20.68 10.08
C LYS A 428 -23.78 -20.05 9.33
N MET A 429 -23.77 -18.74 9.09
CA MET A 429 -24.84 -18.09 8.31
C MET A 429 -24.75 -18.57 6.87
N GLU A 430 -25.81 -19.22 6.39
CA GLU A 430 -25.94 -19.50 4.97
C GLU A 430 -25.94 -18.16 4.21
N PRO A 431 -25.14 -18.03 3.14
CA PRO A 431 -25.13 -16.81 2.34
C PRO A 431 -26.54 -16.57 1.81
N ALA A 432 -27.19 -15.50 2.28
CA ALA A 432 -28.42 -15.03 1.68
C ALA A 432 -28.12 -14.73 0.21
N PRO A 433 -29.00 -15.14 -0.74
CA PRO A 433 -28.79 -14.85 -2.15
C PRO A 433 -28.66 -13.33 -2.33
N CYS A 434 -27.52 -12.95 -2.91
CA CYS A 434 -27.11 -11.56 -3.10
C CYS A 434 -28.22 -10.76 -3.79
N THR A 435 -28.62 -9.63 -3.20
CA THR A 435 -29.57 -8.70 -3.83
C THR A 435 -28.88 -7.74 -4.80
N ALA A 436 -27.54 -7.81 -4.93
CA ALA A 436 -26.77 -6.97 -5.84
C ALA A 436 -27.08 -7.29 -7.31
N PHE A 437 -27.60 -6.29 -8.02
CA PHE A 437 -27.78 -6.33 -9.46
C PHE A 437 -26.40 -6.24 -10.14
N PHE A 438 -25.83 -7.37 -10.53
CA PHE A 438 -24.57 -7.42 -11.28
C PHE A 438 -24.81 -7.08 -12.74
N LYS A 439 -24.39 -5.90 -13.19
CA LYS A 439 -24.15 -5.66 -14.62
C LYS A 439 -22.75 -5.11 -14.79
N ALA A 440 -21.80 -6.00 -15.11
CA ALA A 440 -20.47 -5.64 -15.58
C ALA A 440 -20.63 -4.75 -16.82
N SER A 441 -20.38 -3.45 -16.67
CA SER A 441 -20.63 -2.48 -17.74
C SER A 441 -19.61 -2.61 -18.87
N THR A 442 -18.41 -3.16 -18.64
CA THR A 442 -17.45 -3.42 -19.72
C THR A 442 -16.53 -4.57 -19.37
N THR A 443 -16.10 -5.34 -20.36
CA THR A 443 -15.04 -6.37 -20.25
C THR A 443 -13.66 -5.80 -19.88
N HIS A 444 -13.52 -4.48 -19.70
CA HIS A 444 -12.22 -3.79 -19.68
C HIS A 444 -12.03 -2.72 -18.59
N LEU A 445 -13.06 -2.35 -17.81
CA LEU A 445 -12.95 -1.46 -16.65
C LEU A 445 -13.65 -2.11 -15.45
N THR A 446 -12.99 -2.02 -14.29
CA THR A 446 -13.41 -2.46 -12.95
C THR A 446 -14.93 -2.59 -12.76
N ASP A 447 -15.39 -3.76 -12.29
CA ASP A 447 -16.80 -4.03 -12.00
C ASP A 447 -17.35 -3.02 -10.98
N VAL A 448 -18.29 -2.17 -11.42
CA VAL A 448 -19.08 -1.30 -10.53
C VAL A 448 -20.35 -2.04 -10.14
N ALA A 449 -20.64 -2.12 -8.85
CA ALA A 449 -21.82 -2.82 -8.31
C ALA A 449 -22.65 -1.91 -7.42
N ILE A 450 -23.97 -2.11 -7.35
CA ILE A 450 -24.80 -1.49 -6.31
C ILE A 450 -24.80 -2.43 -5.11
N VAL A 451 -24.43 -1.93 -3.94
CA VAL A 451 -24.29 -2.74 -2.71
C VAL A 451 -25.03 -2.11 -1.54
N ALA A 452 -25.56 -2.96 -0.65
CA ALA A 452 -26.14 -2.53 0.61
C ALA A 452 -25.03 -2.37 1.67
N TYR A 453 -25.00 -1.21 2.33
CA TYR A 453 -24.06 -0.92 3.42
C TYR A 453 -24.74 -0.85 4.79
N GLY A 454 -26.06 -0.95 4.86
CA GLY A 454 -26.86 -0.87 6.07
C GLY A 454 -28.25 -1.50 5.90
N PRO A 455 -29.08 -1.52 6.96
CA PRO A 455 -30.39 -2.15 6.95
C PRO A 455 -31.53 -1.27 6.41
N GLY A 456 -31.29 0.03 6.22
CA GLY A 456 -32.32 0.95 5.75
C GLY A 456 -32.63 0.78 4.27
N ASP A 457 -33.87 1.14 3.88
CA ASP A 457 -34.34 1.08 2.50
C ASP A 457 -33.56 2.01 1.54
N THR A 458 -32.73 2.91 2.08
CA THR A 458 -31.88 3.86 1.35
C THR A 458 -30.39 3.62 1.53
N ASP A 459 -29.99 2.53 2.20
CA ASP A 459 -28.59 2.26 2.57
C ASP A 459 -27.82 1.55 1.45
N TYR A 460 -27.84 2.14 0.25
CA TYR A 460 -27.21 1.59 -0.97
C TYR A 460 -26.23 2.56 -1.60
N ALA A 461 -25.13 2.03 -2.15
CA ALA A 461 -24.11 2.83 -2.85
C ALA A 461 -23.54 2.08 -4.06
N LEU A 462 -22.91 2.83 -4.97
CA LEU A 462 -22.07 2.29 -6.02
C LEU A 462 -20.70 1.89 -5.43
N LEU A 463 -20.35 0.62 -5.51
CA LEU A 463 -19.05 0.10 -5.10
C LEU A 463 -18.07 0.16 -6.28
N PHE A 464 -16.97 0.87 -6.07
CA PHE A 464 -15.83 0.94 -6.98
C PHE A 464 -14.60 0.28 -6.32
N PRO A 465 -14.13 -0.88 -6.82
CA PRO A 465 -12.97 -1.54 -6.26
C PRO A 465 -11.66 -0.97 -6.83
N ILE A 466 -10.82 -0.41 -5.95
CA ILE A 466 -9.39 -0.25 -6.21
C ILE A 466 -8.71 -1.52 -5.73
N ARG A 467 -8.23 -2.33 -6.68
CA ARG A 467 -7.58 -3.60 -6.34
C ARG A 467 -6.38 -3.33 -5.43
N ASN A 468 -6.34 -4.01 -4.28
CA ASN A 468 -5.18 -4.01 -3.39
C ASN A 468 -3.93 -4.32 -4.24
N PRO A 469 -2.85 -3.52 -4.16
CA PRO A 469 -1.62 -3.83 -4.86
C PRO A 469 -1.16 -5.26 -4.56
N GLY A 470 -1.41 -5.78 -3.36
CA GLY A 470 -0.93 -7.09 -2.94
C GLY A 470 0.60 -7.11 -2.79
N SER A 471 1.14 -8.28 -2.45
CA SER A 471 2.58 -8.51 -2.38
C SER A 471 3.16 -8.63 -3.81
N LEU A 472 3.32 -7.51 -4.50
CA LEU A 472 3.95 -7.38 -5.82
C LEU A 472 5.47 -7.49 -5.73
N LYS A 473 5.98 -8.56 -5.13
CA LYS A 473 7.39 -8.59 -4.71
C LYS A 473 8.39 -8.97 -5.80
N TYR A 474 7.98 -9.41 -7.01
CA TYR A 474 8.90 -10.22 -7.84
C TYR A 474 8.98 -9.91 -9.34
N ASP A 475 8.32 -8.88 -9.86
CA ASP A 475 8.57 -8.42 -11.25
C ASP A 475 8.30 -6.91 -11.38
N SER A 476 9.33 -6.14 -11.77
CA SER A 476 9.23 -4.69 -11.98
C SER A 476 8.25 -4.32 -13.10
N ALA A 477 8.11 -5.17 -14.13
CA ALA A 477 7.14 -4.93 -15.20
C ALA A 477 5.70 -5.10 -14.69
N THR A 478 5.43 -6.20 -13.97
CA THR A 478 4.14 -6.43 -13.29
C THR A 478 3.85 -5.34 -12.26
N GLN A 479 4.87 -4.87 -11.52
CA GLN A 479 4.72 -3.77 -10.56
C GLN A 479 4.35 -2.45 -11.25
N ALA A 480 5.01 -2.12 -12.36
CA ALA A 480 4.68 -0.93 -13.15
C ALA A 480 3.25 -1.01 -13.72
N LEU A 481 2.88 -2.14 -14.32
CA LEU A 481 1.51 -2.37 -14.81
C LEU A 481 0.47 -2.27 -13.69
N LYS A 482 0.80 -2.77 -12.50
CA LYS A 482 -0.11 -2.70 -11.35
C LYS A 482 -0.24 -1.27 -10.82
N ALA A 483 0.86 -0.53 -10.79
CA ALA A 483 0.84 0.89 -10.46
C ALA A 483 0.02 1.69 -11.47
N GLU A 484 0.15 1.40 -12.77
CA GLU A 484 -0.73 1.98 -13.81
C GLU A 484 -2.20 1.62 -13.60
N GLU A 485 -2.53 0.36 -13.31
CA GLU A 485 -3.90 -0.08 -13.02
C GLU A 485 -4.49 0.70 -11.83
N ILE A 486 -3.72 0.88 -10.76
CA ILE A 486 -4.16 1.64 -9.59
C ILE A 486 -4.31 3.13 -9.95
N THR A 487 -3.36 3.74 -10.66
CA THR A 487 -3.47 5.14 -11.09
C THR A 487 -4.67 5.37 -11.99
N LEU A 488 -4.94 4.45 -12.93
CA LEU A 488 -6.14 4.48 -13.78
C LEU A 488 -7.41 4.34 -12.94
N SER A 489 -7.40 3.48 -11.93
CA SER A 489 -8.53 3.33 -11.00
C SER A 489 -8.78 4.61 -10.21
N ILE A 490 -7.74 5.31 -9.76
CA ILE A 490 -7.84 6.62 -9.11
C ILE A 490 -8.37 7.69 -10.08
N CYS A 491 -7.91 7.69 -11.32
CA CYS A 491 -8.44 8.61 -12.33
C CYS A 491 -9.93 8.33 -12.60
N ALA A 492 -10.32 7.06 -12.76
CA ALA A 492 -11.70 6.65 -12.96
C ALA A 492 -12.60 7.00 -11.76
N MET A 493 -12.10 6.81 -10.54
CA MET A 493 -12.77 7.27 -9.31
C MET A 493 -13.07 8.77 -9.37
N ASN A 494 -12.08 9.60 -9.73
CA ASN A 494 -12.26 11.05 -9.84
C ASN A 494 -13.27 11.45 -10.94
N VAL A 495 -13.26 10.75 -12.08
CA VAL A 495 -14.26 10.96 -13.13
C VAL A 495 -15.66 10.60 -12.64
N LEU A 496 -15.81 9.44 -12.01
CA LEU A 496 -17.09 8.98 -11.46
C LEU A 496 -17.61 9.97 -10.41
N ASP A 497 -16.77 10.38 -9.46
CA ASP A 497 -17.11 11.38 -8.46
C ASP A 497 -17.59 12.68 -9.13
N SER A 498 -16.82 13.22 -10.09
CA SER A 498 -17.19 14.42 -10.87
C SER A 498 -18.54 14.29 -11.58
N LEU A 499 -18.83 13.14 -12.20
CA LEU A 499 -20.10 12.87 -12.86
C LEU A 499 -21.27 12.87 -11.88
N VAL A 500 -21.12 12.20 -10.74
CA VAL A 500 -22.15 12.16 -9.69
C VAL A 500 -22.39 13.57 -9.15
N ARG A 501 -21.33 14.35 -8.90
CA ARG A 501 -21.44 15.75 -8.46
C ARG A 501 -22.28 16.58 -9.43
N ARG A 502 -21.98 16.51 -10.73
CA ARG A 502 -22.70 17.27 -11.76
C ARG A 502 -24.19 16.89 -11.85
N ARG A 503 -24.54 15.64 -11.60
CA ARG A 503 -25.92 15.18 -11.63
C ARG A 503 -26.72 15.68 -10.44
N LEU A 504 -26.21 15.45 -9.23
CA LEU A 504 -26.78 16.01 -8.00
C LEU A 504 -26.92 17.53 -8.13
N ALA A 505 -25.96 18.14 -8.82
CA ALA A 505 -25.94 19.56 -9.10
C ALA A 505 -27.03 20.11 -9.98
N ASN A 506 -27.48 19.32 -10.93
CA ASN A 506 -28.58 19.68 -11.81
C ASN A 506 -29.95 19.36 -11.17
N GLY A 507 -29.98 19.05 -9.88
CA GLY A 507 -31.21 18.71 -9.16
C GLY A 507 -31.68 17.28 -9.40
N GLU A 508 -30.82 16.39 -9.94
CA GLU A 508 -31.13 14.96 -9.95
C GLU A 508 -31.13 14.47 -8.51
N GLU A 509 -32.29 14.01 -8.03
CA GLU A 509 -32.38 13.36 -6.73
C GLU A 509 -31.59 12.04 -6.75
N ARG A 510 -31.08 11.64 -5.59
CA ARG A 510 -30.58 10.28 -5.38
C ARG A 510 -31.68 9.32 -5.83
N PRO A 511 -31.44 8.41 -6.80
CA PRO A 511 -32.50 7.56 -7.31
C PRO A 511 -33.04 6.73 -6.14
N THR A 512 -34.35 6.78 -5.90
CA THR A 512 -34.97 5.94 -4.88
C THR A 512 -34.85 4.48 -5.28
N ASP A 513 -34.41 3.61 -4.36
CA ASP A 513 -34.03 2.22 -4.66
C ASP A 513 -35.19 1.38 -5.22
N LYS A 514 -36.44 1.80 -4.97
CA LYS A 514 -37.64 1.21 -5.56
C LYS A 514 -37.70 1.38 -7.08
N GLN A 515 -37.16 2.47 -7.64
CA GLN A 515 -37.02 2.70 -9.07
C GLN A 515 -35.80 1.97 -9.66
N GLN A 516 -34.71 1.80 -8.89
CA GLN A 516 -33.56 1.01 -9.33
C GLN A 516 -33.90 -0.49 -9.50
N LEU A 517 -34.77 -1.02 -8.64
CA LEU A 517 -35.20 -2.43 -8.64
C LEU A 517 -36.35 -2.76 -9.61
N THR A 518 -37.25 -1.82 -9.93
CA THR A 518 -38.37 -2.06 -10.87
C THR A 518 -38.02 -1.82 -12.34
N VAL A 519 -36.97 -1.06 -12.61
CA VAL A 519 -36.69 -0.54 -13.95
C VAL A 519 -35.62 -1.38 -14.66
N GLY A 520 -35.95 -2.66 -14.86
CA GLY A 520 -35.24 -3.54 -15.79
C GLY A 520 -35.28 -3.12 -17.27
N SER A 521 -35.71 -1.88 -17.58
CA SER A 521 -35.90 -1.39 -18.94
C SER A 521 -35.54 0.09 -19.19
N SER A 522 -35.21 0.91 -18.18
CA SER A 522 -34.92 2.35 -18.39
C SER A 522 -33.61 2.89 -17.78
N LEU A 523 -32.71 2.02 -17.28
CA LEU A 523 -31.30 2.39 -17.07
C LEU A 523 -30.57 2.84 -18.37
N TYR A 524 -31.25 2.84 -19.51
CA TYR A 524 -30.89 3.60 -20.72
C TYR A 524 -30.94 5.13 -20.53
N SER A 525 -31.47 5.67 -19.42
CA SER A 525 -31.42 7.12 -19.12
C SER A 525 -30.20 7.53 -18.28
N TRP A 526 -29.55 6.59 -17.58
CA TRP A 526 -28.19 6.75 -17.05
C TRP A 526 -27.17 6.30 -18.09
N ASN A 527 -27.30 6.83 -19.31
CA ASN A 527 -26.24 6.73 -20.30
C ASN A 527 -24.98 7.41 -19.74
N LEU A 528 -24.10 6.60 -19.15
CA LEU A 528 -22.66 6.73 -19.30
C LEU A 528 -22.35 6.64 -20.81
N MET A 529 -22.70 7.69 -21.55
CA MET A 529 -22.09 7.94 -22.86
C MET A 529 -20.68 8.43 -22.57
N MET A 530 -19.75 7.48 -22.48
CA MET A 530 -18.44 7.64 -23.10
C MET A 530 -18.59 7.52 -24.61
#